data_AF-A0A6P4BQW5-F1
#
_entry.id   AF-A0A6P4BQW5-F1
#
_cell.length_a   1.000
_cell.length_b   1.000
_cell.length_c   1.000
_cell.angle_alpha   90.00
_cell.angle_beta   90.00
_cell.angle_gamma   90.00
#
_symmetry.space_group_name_H-M   'P 1'
#
loop_
_entity.id
_entity.type
_entity.pdbx_description
1 polymer ?
#
loop_
_entity_poly.entity_id
_entity_poly.type
_entity_poly.pdbx_seq_one_letter_code
_entity_poly.pdbx_strand_id
1 'polypeptide(L)'
;MLVREMKMVSSMLHVFSRSLLLLFFLLLLSCNSNRVWGCPPSIPCGDLGDLRFPFTSRPHSECGLLVIDGCQDDPGSTKSIQNNNRWFNILNGSLTQSNITVRDDGLVVSRSSITIRDDNLSTLLSSRSCEVLGYDSSNTFRIDTPLASSQVMYSASLLKCKLSIDPRPSYVLPNSTVCGIRNDTFYAVSDASKYKEIQGCSLIELPLGGPILVLEDPNTLLSSLTADIPIQINLSPNCSHCNIAYGGLCRIDNSGRFYCHTPRKTRKTITIAVASVTGALGAFIVLAWYFRRHFYNKE
;
A
#
# COMPACT_ATOMS: atom_id res chain seq x y z
N MET A 1 -60.34 10.71 -31.14
CA MET A 1 -59.80 9.35 -30.90
C MET A 1 -58.28 9.29 -31.15
N LEU A 2 -57.79 9.73 -32.31
CA LEU A 2 -56.35 9.81 -32.68
C LEU A 2 -55.41 10.49 -31.66
N VAL A 3 -55.82 11.60 -31.03
CA VAL A 3 -54.98 12.34 -30.06
C VAL A 3 -54.76 11.56 -28.75
N ARG A 4 -55.69 10.68 -28.38
CA ARG A 4 -55.62 9.86 -27.15
C ARG A 4 -54.64 8.69 -27.35
N GLU A 5 -54.64 8.11 -28.54
CA GLU A 5 -53.71 7.06 -28.98
C GLU A 5 -52.26 7.58 -29.05
N MET A 6 -52.04 8.79 -29.59
CA MET A 6 -50.70 9.39 -29.66
C MET A 6 -50.12 9.73 -28.27
N LYS A 7 -50.95 10.17 -27.32
CA LYS A 7 -50.53 10.38 -25.92
C LYS A 7 -50.15 9.07 -25.23
N MET A 8 -50.87 7.98 -25.52
CA MET A 8 -50.58 6.67 -24.95
C MET A 8 -49.24 6.12 -25.46
N VAL A 9 -48.95 6.27 -26.76
CA VAL A 9 -47.68 5.87 -27.36
C VAL A 9 -46.49 6.67 -26.81
N SER A 10 -46.64 8.00 -26.65
CA SER A 10 -45.60 8.85 -26.05
C SER A 10 -45.34 8.49 -24.58
N SER A 11 -46.39 8.23 -23.80
CA SER A 11 -46.27 7.80 -22.40
C SER A 11 -45.57 6.45 -22.27
N MET A 12 -45.91 5.48 -23.13
CA MET A 12 -45.25 4.17 -23.19
C MET A 12 -43.76 4.31 -23.54
N LEU A 13 -43.41 5.16 -24.51
CA LEU A 13 -42.02 5.39 -24.92
C LEU A 13 -41.16 5.98 -23.77
N HIS A 14 -41.74 6.89 -22.98
CA HIS A 14 -41.07 7.46 -21.81
C HIS A 14 -40.86 6.43 -20.69
N VAL A 15 -41.82 5.55 -20.44
CA VAL A 15 -41.69 4.47 -19.44
C VAL A 15 -40.61 3.46 -19.86
N PHE A 16 -40.58 3.08 -21.14
CA PHE A 16 -39.54 2.20 -21.68
C PHE A 16 -38.15 2.83 -21.60
N SER A 17 -38.00 4.11 -21.96
CA SER A 17 -36.73 4.83 -21.85
C SER A 17 -36.21 4.88 -20.42
N ARG A 18 -37.07 5.18 -19.45
CA ARG A 18 -36.72 5.20 -18.01
C ARG A 18 -36.34 3.82 -17.48
N SER A 19 -37.05 2.77 -17.92
CA SER A 19 -36.75 1.39 -17.55
C SER A 19 -35.39 0.94 -18.10
N LEU A 20 -35.08 1.28 -19.35
CA LEU A 20 -33.79 0.99 -19.97
C LEU A 20 -32.63 1.73 -19.28
N LEU A 21 -32.85 2.99 -18.90
CA LEU A 21 -31.87 3.80 -18.16
C LEU A 21 -31.61 3.21 -16.77
N LEU A 22 -32.65 2.77 -16.06
CA LEU A 22 -32.54 2.07 -14.77
C LEU A 22 -31.77 0.76 -14.91
N LEU A 23 -32.04 -0.02 -15.96
CA LEU A 23 -31.32 -1.27 -16.25
C LEU A 23 -29.84 -1.00 -16.53
N PHE A 24 -29.52 0.07 -17.28
CA PHE A 24 -28.16 0.50 -17.54
C PHE A 24 -27.44 0.96 -16.26
N PHE A 25 -28.11 1.73 -15.39
CA PHE A 25 -27.58 2.11 -14.08
C PHE A 25 -27.34 0.91 -13.17
N LEU A 26 -28.26 -0.05 -13.12
CA LEU A 26 -28.11 -1.31 -12.37
C LEU A 26 -26.96 -2.17 -12.92
N LEU A 27 -26.74 -2.17 -14.24
CA LEU A 27 -25.61 -2.83 -14.87
C LEU A 27 -24.28 -2.13 -14.53
N LEU A 28 -24.23 -0.79 -14.51
CA LEU A 28 -23.06 -0.03 -14.07
C LEU A 28 -22.74 -0.28 -12.59
N LEU A 29 -23.75 -0.35 -11.72
CA LEU A 29 -23.60 -0.73 -10.31
C LEU A 29 -23.05 -2.16 -10.16
N SER A 30 -23.38 -3.06 -11.10
CA SER A 30 -22.88 -4.44 -11.08
C SER A 30 -21.43 -4.62 -11.59
N CYS A 31 -20.83 -3.59 -12.19
CA CYS A 31 -19.47 -3.64 -12.77
C CYS A 31 -18.33 -3.37 -11.75
N ASN A 32 -18.64 -3.27 -10.45
CA ASN A 32 -17.66 -2.86 -9.42
C ASN A 32 -17.21 -4.00 -8.48
N SER A 33 -17.17 -5.23 -8.98
CA SER A 33 -16.88 -6.40 -8.16
C SER A 33 -15.75 -7.26 -8.73
N ASN A 34 -14.58 -6.67 -8.93
CA ASN A 34 -13.32 -7.44 -8.89
C ASN A 34 -12.99 -7.72 -7.41
N ARG A 35 -13.88 -8.45 -6.72
CA ARG A 35 -13.70 -8.80 -5.31
C ARG A 35 -12.94 -10.09 -5.22
N VAL A 36 -11.74 -10.08 -4.63
CA VAL A 36 -11.31 -11.23 -3.82
C VAL A 36 -12.41 -11.45 -2.79
N TRP A 37 -13.05 -12.63 -2.78
CA TRP A 37 -14.12 -12.94 -1.82
C TRP A 37 -13.61 -12.63 -0.41
N GLY A 38 -14.13 -11.58 0.23
CA GLY A 38 -13.82 -11.20 1.61
C GLY A 38 -13.10 -9.87 1.84
N CYS A 39 -12.35 -9.32 0.86
CA CYS A 39 -11.54 -8.12 1.11
C CYS A 39 -12.13 -6.83 0.51
N PRO A 40 -12.32 -5.77 1.32
CA PRO A 40 -12.74 -4.47 0.81
C PRO A 40 -11.58 -3.77 0.06
N PRO A 41 -11.88 -2.87 -0.90
CA PRO A 41 -10.86 -2.14 -1.67
C PRO A 41 -10.08 -1.13 -0.83
N SER A 42 -10.71 -0.59 0.22
CA SER A 42 -10.09 0.21 1.27
C SER A 42 -10.73 -0.09 2.62
N ILE A 43 -9.97 0.14 3.69
CA ILE A 43 -10.40 -0.10 5.07
C ILE A 43 -10.21 1.20 5.86
N PRO A 44 -11.27 1.83 6.39
CA PRO A 44 -11.13 3.05 7.18
C PRO A 44 -10.35 2.78 8.48
N CYS A 45 -9.43 3.68 8.84
CA CYS A 45 -8.61 3.58 10.05
C CYS A 45 -8.36 4.96 10.71
N GLY A 46 -9.44 5.68 11.05
CA GLY A 46 -9.37 6.95 11.77
C GLY A 46 -8.48 7.98 11.06
N ASP A 47 -7.56 8.60 11.81
CA ASP A 47 -6.66 9.64 11.31
C ASP A 47 -5.59 9.14 10.31
N LEU A 48 -5.42 7.82 10.15
CA LEU A 48 -4.59 7.25 9.07
C LEU A 48 -5.33 7.19 7.72
N GLY A 49 -6.62 7.47 7.72
CA GLY A 49 -7.48 7.40 6.54
C GLY A 49 -7.77 5.97 6.10
N ASP A 50 -8.04 5.82 4.81
CA ASP A 50 -8.43 4.57 4.18
C ASP A 50 -7.20 3.71 3.85
N LEU A 51 -6.98 2.63 4.61
CA LEU A 51 -5.92 1.66 4.38
C LEU A 51 -6.18 0.87 3.09
N ARG A 52 -5.11 0.65 2.34
CA ARG A 52 -5.02 -0.13 1.11
C ARG A 52 -3.82 -1.06 1.21
N PHE A 53 -3.81 -2.09 0.37
CA PHE A 53 -2.68 -3.00 0.26
C PHE A 53 -1.35 -2.23 0.06
N PRO A 54 -0.28 -2.53 0.81
CA PRO A 54 -0.09 -3.71 1.67
C PRO A 54 -0.63 -3.61 3.10
N PHE A 55 -1.15 -2.47 3.52
CA PHE A 55 -1.68 -2.28 4.86
C PHE A 55 -3.09 -2.87 5.00
N THR A 56 -3.41 -3.31 6.20
CA THR A 56 -4.74 -3.79 6.58
C THR A 56 -5.02 -3.53 8.06
N SER A 57 -6.21 -3.88 8.53
CA SER A 57 -6.60 -3.80 9.94
C SER A 57 -6.70 -5.20 10.55
N ARG A 58 -6.76 -5.29 11.90
CA ARG A 58 -6.95 -6.56 12.60
C ARG A 58 -8.15 -7.40 12.11
N PRO A 59 -9.37 -6.84 11.93
CA PRO A 59 -10.51 -7.60 11.44
C PRO A 59 -10.38 -8.12 9.99
N HIS A 60 -9.43 -7.58 9.22
CA HIS A 60 -9.20 -7.93 7.83
C HIS A 60 -7.75 -8.36 7.61
N SER A 61 -7.14 -9.01 8.61
CA SER A 61 -5.71 -9.37 8.61
C SER A 61 -5.27 -10.14 7.36
N GLU A 62 -6.19 -10.89 6.75
CA GLU A 62 -6.00 -11.68 5.54
C GLU A 62 -5.98 -10.87 4.24
N CYS A 63 -6.30 -9.58 4.29
CA CYS A 63 -6.41 -8.67 3.14
C CYS A 63 -5.15 -7.85 2.89
N GLY A 64 -4.13 -7.92 3.75
CA GLY A 64 -2.88 -7.19 3.62
C GLY A 64 -1.68 -7.96 4.15
N LEU A 65 -0.51 -7.38 4.00
CA LEU A 65 0.76 -7.90 4.54
C LEU A 65 1.07 -7.29 5.91
N LEU A 66 0.60 -6.06 6.15
CA LEU A 66 0.96 -5.27 7.32
C LEU A 66 -0.29 -4.88 8.09
N VAL A 67 -0.47 -5.49 9.26
CA VAL A 67 -1.65 -5.30 10.10
C VAL A 67 -1.43 -4.08 11.00
N ILE A 68 -2.29 -3.08 10.81
CA ILE A 68 -2.39 -1.90 11.66
C ILE A 68 -3.41 -2.19 12.76
N ASP A 69 -3.01 -1.89 13.99
CA ASP A 69 -3.83 -2.00 15.18
C ASP A 69 -4.41 -0.65 15.61
N GLY A 70 -5.54 -0.70 16.30
CA GLY A 70 -6.25 0.46 16.82
C GLY A 70 -7.23 1.11 15.83
N CYS A 71 -7.45 0.51 14.66
CA CYS A 71 -8.42 1.04 13.67
C CYS A 71 -9.89 0.91 14.12
N GLN A 72 -10.17 0.06 15.11
CA GLN A 72 -11.52 -0.18 15.65
C GLN A 72 -11.86 0.74 16.83
N ASP A 73 -10.85 1.40 17.39
CA ASP A 73 -10.99 2.32 18.49
C ASP A 73 -11.42 3.70 17.98
N ASP A 74 -11.52 4.68 18.87
CA ASP A 74 -11.84 6.05 18.49
C ASP A 74 -10.91 6.58 17.38
N PRO A 75 -11.41 7.43 16.46
CA PRO A 75 -10.63 7.91 15.31
C PRO A 75 -9.24 8.45 15.68
N GLY A 76 -9.15 9.20 16.78
CA GLY A 76 -7.92 9.79 17.31
C GLY A 76 -7.10 8.90 18.24
N SER A 77 -7.46 7.63 18.43
CA SER A 77 -6.66 6.69 19.21
C SER A 77 -5.31 6.44 18.54
N THR A 78 -4.29 6.13 19.34
CA THR A 78 -2.98 5.75 18.83
C THR A 78 -3.09 4.49 17.99
N LYS A 79 -2.59 4.55 16.76
CA LYS A 79 -2.48 3.38 15.87
C LYS A 79 -1.09 2.79 16.02
N SER A 80 -0.99 1.46 15.94
CA SER A 80 0.28 0.78 16.10
C SER A 80 0.46 -0.35 15.09
N ILE A 81 1.71 -0.77 14.90
CA ILE A 81 2.08 -1.89 14.04
C ILE A 81 3.05 -2.80 14.79
N GLN A 82 2.88 -4.11 14.63
CA GLN A 82 3.79 -5.09 15.19
C GLN A 82 4.78 -5.56 14.12
N ASN A 83 6.07 -5.57 14.46
CA ASN A 83 7.12 -6.19 13.65
C ASN A 83 8.16 -6.84 14.58
N ASN A 84 8.62 -8.05 14.26
CA ASN A 84 9.59 -8.78 15.08
C ASN A 84 9.23 -8.85 16.57
N ASN A 85 7.95 -9.10 16.88
CA ASN A 85 7.38 -9.13 18.24
C ASN A 85 7.46 -7.80 19.02
N ARG A 86 7.82 -6.69 18.37
CA ARG A 86 7.84 -5.35 18.95
C ARG A 86 6.69 -4.52 18.39
N TRP A 87 6.10 -3.70 19.24
CA TRP A 87 5.05 -2.76 18.86
C TRP A 87 5.65 -1.38 18.65
N PHE A 88 5.19 -0.71 17.59
CA PHE A 88 5.58 0.65 17.28
C PHE A 88 4.34 1.50 17.07
N ASN A 89 4.35 2.69 17.64
CA ASN A 89 3.30 3.68 17.39
C ASN A 89 3.46 4.26 15.99
N ILE A 90 2.36 4.57 15.33
CA ILE A 90 2.38 5.14 13.98
C ILE A 90 2.07 6.63 14.10
N LEU A 91 2.86 7.47 13.43
CA LEU A 91 2.57 8.90 13.40
C LEU A 91 1.35 9.19 12.53
N ASN A 92 0.44 10.02 13.02
CA ASN A 92 -0.74 10.43 12.25
C ASN A 92 -0.33 11.13 10.94
N GLY A 93 -1.05 10.83 9.86
CA GLY A 93 -0.76 11.40 8.53
C GLY A 93 0.57 10.94 7.90
N SER A 94 1.30 9.99 8.50
CA SER A 94 2.60 9.53 7.98
C SER A 94 2.52 8.37 7.00
N LEU A 95 1.33 7.83 6.78
CA LEU A 95 1.10 6.68 5.90
C LEU A 95 0.96 7.16 4.44
N THR A 96 1.91 6.77 3.59
CA THR A 96 1.79 6.95 2.13
C THR A 96 1.53 5.60 1.49
N GLN A 97 0.51 5.54 0.63
CA GLN A 97 0.01 4.27 0.11
C GLN A 97 0.16 4.19 -1.41
N SER A 98 0.73 3.08 -1.88
CA SER A 98 0.70 2.66 -3.29
C SER A 98 1.24 3.69 -4.30
N ASN A 99 2.47 4.19 -4.07
CA ASN A 99 3.21 4.92 -5.09
C ASN A 99 3.75 3.95 -6.14
N ILE A 100 3.16 3.99 -7.34
CA ILE A 100 3.45 3.07 -8.44
C ILE A 100 4.45 3.73 -9.39
N THR A 101 5.57 3.07 -9.61
CA THR A 101 6.55 3.47 -10.63
C THR A 101 6.75 2.34 -11.63
N VAL A 102 6.80 2.68 -12.91
CA VAL A 102 7.23 1.78 -13.97
C VAL A 102 8.68 2.11 -14.29
N ARG A 103 9.56 1.12 -14.17
CA ARG A 103 10.97 1.25 -14.57
C ARG A 103 11.12 1.16 -16.09
N ASP A 104 12.25 1.60 -16.62
CA ASP A 104 12.54 1.62 -18.07
C ASP A 104 12.53 0.22 -18.70
N ASP A 105 12.76 -0.83 -17.91
CA ASP A 105 12.64 -2.25 -18.29
C ASP A 105 11.18 -2.76 -18.29
N GLY A 106 10.20 -1.88 -18.07
CA GLY A 106 8.78 -2.20 -17.96
C GLY A 106 8.36 -2.77 -16.60
N LEU A 107 9.28 -2.84 -15.62
CA LEU A 107 9.02 -3.45 -14.33
C LEU A 107 8.19 -2.54 -13.43
N VAL A 108 6.99 -2.99 -13.05
CA VAL A 108 6.08 -2.25 -12.16
C VAL A 108 6.47 -2.49 -10.71
N VAL A 109 6.72 -1.41 -9.97
CA VAL A 109 7.05 -1.43 -8.54
C VAL A 109 6.06 -0.58 -7.77
N SER A 110 5.44 -1.17 -6.77
CA SER A 110 4.61 -0.46 -5.80
C SER A 110 5.40 -0.22 -4.52
N ARG A 111 5.44 1.04 -4.09
CA ARG A 111 6.07 1.47 -2.84
C ARG A 111 5.04 2.10 -1.93
N SER A 112 5.12 1.80 -0.66
CA SER A 112 4.36 2.48 0.39
C SER A 112 5.33 2.94 1.47
N SER A 113 4.92 3.88 2.31
CA SER A 113 5.73 4.28 3.47
C SER A 113 4.88 4.49 4.71
N ILE A 114 5.51 4.33 5.85
CA ILE A 114 4.93 4.54 7.17
C ILE A 114 6.01 5.12 8.08
N THR A 115 5.67 6.09 8.92
CA THR A 115 6.59 6.54 9.97
C THR A 115 6.17 5.92 11.29
N ILE A 116 7.09 5.14 11.86
CA ILE A 116 6.91 4.51 13.16
C ILE A 116 7.68 5.29 14.23
N ARG A 117 7.19 5.29 15.47
CA ARG A 117 7.91 5.79 16.64
C ARG A 117 8.45 4.62 17.45
N ASP A 118 9.75 4.60 17.69
CA ASP A 118 10.40 3.71 18.66
C ASP A 118 10.54 4.44 20.00
N ASP A 119 9.73 4.08 20.98
CA ASP A 119 9.70 4.72 22.30
C ASP A 119 10.99 4.47 23.10
N ASN A 120 11.69 3.35 22.87
CA ASN A 120 12.99 3.08 23.50
C ASN A 120 14.03 4.04 22.92
N LEU A 121 14.09 4.16 21.59
CA LEU A 121 14.98 5.13 20.95
C LEU A 121 14.64 6.57 21.36
N SER A 122 13.35 6.91 21.49
CA SER A 122 12.89 8.21 21.98
C SER A 122 13.42 8.51 23.38
N THR A 123 13.40 7.50 24.26
CA THR A 123 13.94 7.60 25.62
C THR A 123 15.45 7.79 25.63
N LEU A 124 16.18 7.03 24.79
CA LEU A 124 17.64 7.17 24.65
C LEU A 124 18.04 8.55 24.14
N LEU A 125 17.34 9.07 23.13
CA LEU A 125 17.58 10.41 22.59
C LEU A 125 17.27 11.50 23.62
N SER A 126 16.13 11.40 24.31
CA SER A 126 15.71 12.38 25.32
C SER A 126 16.64 12.42 26.53
N SER A 127 17.18 11.27 26.94
CA SER A 127 18.16 11.16 28.02
C SER A 127 19.60 11.47 27.58
N ARG A 128 19.84 11.74 26.29
CA ARG A 128 21.17 11.89 25.69
C ARG A 128 22.07 10.68 26.00
N SER A 129 21.47 9.49 26.05
CA SER A 129 22.19 8.26 26.34
C SER A 129 23.08 7.83 25.19
N CYS A 130 24.30 7.43 25.53
CA CYS A 130 25.28 6.92 24.58
C CYS A 130 24.94 5.54 24.03
N GLU A 131 23.99 4.83 24.64
CA GLU A 131 23.46 3.57 24.12
C GLU A 131 22.80 3.74 22.74
N VAL A 132 22.42 4.98 22.36
CA VAL A 132 21.92 5.31 21.02
C VAL A 132 22.91 4.89 19.92
N LEU A 133 24.21 4.90 20.19
CA LEU A 133 25.24 4.51 19.22
C LEU A 133 25.29 2.98 19.00
N GLY A 134 24.65 2.20 19.86
CA GLY A 134 24.43 0.77 19.68
C GLY A 134 23.09 0.44 19.04
N TYR A 135 22.24 1.43 18.76
CA TYR A 135 20.95 1.20 18.13
C TYR A 135 21.14 0.84 16.65
N ASP A 136 20.44 -0.19 16.18
CA ASP A 136 20.49 -0.62 14.79
C ASP A 136 19.09 -0.58 14.18
N SER A 137 18.84 0.45 13.36
CA SER A 137 17.56 0.65 12.70
C SER A 137 17.27 -0.42 11.66
N SER A 138 18.30 -0.99 11.02
CA SER A 138 18.16 -2.05 10.01
C SER A 138 17.53 -3.33 10.59
N ASN A 139 17.74 -3.56 11.89
CA ASN A 139 17.20 -4.70 12.63
C ASN A 139 15.93 -4.38 13.42
N THR A 140 15.59 -3.10 13.58
CA THR A 140 14.43 -2.70 14.40
C THR A 140 13.10 -2.98 13.71
N PHE A 141 12.97 -2.53 12.46
CA PHE A 141 11.78 -2.79 11.64
C PHE A 141 12.19 -3.42 10.32
N ARG A 142 12.03 -4.74 10.22
CA ARG A 142 12.48 -5.51 9.06
C ARG A 142 11.34 -6.38 8.51
N ILE A 143 11.03 -6.14 7.25
CA ILE A 143 10.25 -7.03 6.40
C ILE A 143 11.24 -7.59 5.39
N ASP A 144 11.39 -8.90 5.37
CA ASP A 144 12.22 -9.60 4.39
C ASP A 144 11.52 -10.88 3.97
N THR A 145 10.62 -10.74 3.01
CA THR A 145 9.78 -11.84 2.53
C THR A 145 9.77 -11.85 0.99
N PRO A 146 9.41 -12.99 0.35
CA PRO A 146 9.19 -13.03 -1.09
C PRO A 146 8.12 -12.05 -1.61
N LEU A 147 7.26 -11.51 -0.73
CA LEU A 147 6.16 -10.62 -1.10
C LEU A 147 6.54 -9.14 -1.02
N ALA A 148 7.34 -8.78 -0.03
CA ALA A 148 7.71 -7.41 0.26
C ALA A 148 9.02 -7.35 1.06
N SER A 149 9.71 -6.22 0.92
CA SER A 149 10.84 -5.84 1.75
C SER A 149 10.63 -4.46 2.37
N SER A 150 11.29 -4.19 3.50
CA SER A 150 11.34 -2.86 4.09
C SER A 150 12.75 -2.30 4.08
N GLN A 151 12.83 -0.97 4.06
CA GLN A 151 14.06 -0.23 4.28
C GLN A 151 13.78 1.07 5.02
N VAL A 152 14.70 1.48 5.87
CA VAL A 152 14.68 2.82 6.47
C VAL A 152 14.98 3.83 5.37
N MET A 153 14.18 4.89 5.26
CA MET A 153 14.34 5.86 4.16
C MET A 153 15.59 6.73 4.33
N TYR A 154 15.92 7.10 5.56
CA TYR A 154 17.06 7.94 5.88
C TYR A 154 17.84 7.30 7.02
N SER A 155 19.07 6.89 6.75
CA SER A 155 19.97 6.33 7.75
C SER A 155 21.38 6.86 7.60
N ALA A 156 22.10 6.93 8.71
CA ALA A 156 23.53 7.17 8.76
C ALA A 156 24.27 5.87 9.08
N SER A 157 25.31 5.58 8.31
CA SER A 157 26.18 4.44 8.55
C SER A 157 27.31 4.80 9.52
N LEU A 158 27.36 4.11 10.65
CA LEU A 158 28.46 4.17 11.60
C LEU A 158 29.19 2.83 11.64
N LEU A 159 30.51 2.88 11.58
CA LEU A 159 31.37 1.72 11.77
C LEU A 159 31.89 1.72 13.20
N LYS A 160 31.50 0.72 13.98
CA LYS A 160 31.96 0.50 15.35
C LYS A 160 33.11 -0.51 15.34
N CYS A 161 34.25 -0.17 15.92
CA CYS A 161 35.45 -1.02 15.94
C CYS A 161 36.07 -1.11 17.33
N LYS A 162 36.61 -2.28 17.69
CA LYS A 162 37.33 -2.50 18.97
C LYS A 162 38.73 -1.86 18.99
N LEU A 163 39.32 -1.65 17.83
CA LEU A 163 40.67 -1.12 17.64
C LEU A 163 40.63 -0.06 16.54
N SER A 164 41.56 0.91 16.59
CA SER A 164 41.68 1.87 15.50
C SER A 164 42.08 1.16 14.21
N ILE A 165 41.36 1.42 13.12
CA ILE A 165 41.69 0.88 11.80
C ILE A 165 42.75 1.76 11.12
N ASP A 166 43.60 1.15 10.29
CA ASP A 166 44.52 1.80 9.36
C ASP A 166 44.33 1.18 7.94
N PRO A 167 44.10 1.96 6.86
CA PRO A 167 43.93 3.42 6.83
C PRO A 167 42.61 3.84 7.48
N ARG A 168 42.67 4.93 8.26
CA ARG A 168 41.48 5.52 8.87
C ARG A 168 40.48 5.92 7.78
N PRO A 169 39.17 5.64 7.95
CA PRO A 169 38.14 6.21 7.11
C PRO A 169 38.28 7.74 7.09
N SER A 170 37.83 8.37 5.99
CA SER A 170 37.97 9.81 5.74
C SER A 170 37.45 10.69 6.88
N TYR A 171 36.51 10.19 7.69
CA TYR A 171 35.92 10.90 8.82
C TYR A 171 35.89 10.00 10.06
N VAL A 172 36.68 10.40 11.06
CA VAL A 172 36.65 9.78 12.39
C VAL A 172 35.68 10.60 13.23
N LEU A 173 34.66 9.98 13.84
CA LEU A 173 33.98 10.66 14.93
C LEU A 173 35.02 10.75 16.06
N PRO A 174 35.47 11.95 16.45
CA PRO A 174 36.43 12.08 17.51
C PRO A 174 35.87 11.36 18.74
N ASN A 175 36.72 10.56 19.39
CA ASN A 175 36.39 9.77 20.58
C ASN A 175 35.97 10.64 21.81
N SER A 176 35.84 11.95 21.61
CA SER A 176 35.44 12.93 22.59
C SER A 176 34.61 14.00 21.87
N THR A 177 33.29 14.05 22.11
CA THR A 177 32.81 15.00 23.14
C THR A 177 31.44 14.65 23.73
N VAL A 178 30.68 13.69 23.20
CA VAL A 178 29.33 13.38 23.72
C VAL A 178 29.30 12.09 24.55
N CYS A 179 30.05 11.07 24.12
CA CYS A 179 30.04 9.75 24.74
C CYS A 179 31.46 9.27 24.94
N GLY A 180 31.99 9.42 26.16
CA GLY A 180 33.34 8.97 26.53
C GLY A 180 33.44 7.44 26.59
N ILE A 181 33.25 6.77 25.45
CA ILE A 181 33.20 5.31 25.36
C ILE A 181 34.63 4.79 25.41
N ARG A 182 34.99 4.18 26.52
CA ARG A 182 36.25 3.47 26.68
C ARG A 182 36.18 2.14 25.90
N ASN A 183 37.09 1.97 24.95
CA ASN A 183 37.41 0.75 24.16
C ASN A 183 36.76 0.58 22.78
N ASP A 184 35.72 1.35 22.41
CA ASP A 184 35.14 1.29 21.06
C ASP A 184 35.38 2.60 20.32
N THR A 185 35.80 2.54 19.05
CA THR A 185 35.94 3.70 18.16
C THR A 185 34.83 3.68 17.12
N PHE A 186 34.18 4.83 16.89
CA PHE A 186 33.12 4.97 15.90
C PHE A 186 33.63 5.82 14.73
N TYR A 187 33.32 5.40 13.51
CA TYR A 187 33.63 6.12 12.29
C TYR A 187 32.35 6.39 11.52
N ALA A 188 32.14 7.63 11.08
CA ALA A 188 31.08 7.91 10.12
C ALA A 188 31.58 7.48 8.74
N VAL A 189 30.75 6.73 8.04
CA VAL A 189 31.14 6.16 6.76
C VAL A 189 30.11 6.57 5.72
N SER A 190 30.57 7.24 4.67
CA SER A 190 29.72 7.59 3.52
C SER A 190 29.50 6.41 2.56
N ASP A 191 30.45 5.48 2.50
CA ASP A 191 30.38 4.28 1.68
C ASP A 191 30.62 3.03 2.53
N ALA A 192 29.54 2.49 3.10
CA ALA A 192 29.58 1.31 3.96
C ALA A 192 30.12 0.05 3.26
N SER A 193 30.06 -0.02 1.92
CA SER A 193 30.46 -1.20 1.16
C SER A 193 31.96 -1.51 1.32
N LYS A 194 32.79 -0.48 1.45
CA LYS A 194 34.25 -0.61 1.63
C LYS A 194 34.67 -1.20 2.97
N TYR A 195 33.78 -1.18 3.97
CA TYR A 195 34.12 -1.49 5.36
C TYR A 195 33.36 -2.71 5.91
N LYS A 196 32.50 -3.35 5.10
CA LYS A 196 31.75 -4.57 5.49
C LYS A 196 32.64 -5.74 5.90
N GLU A 197 33.87 -5.80 5.39
CA GLU A 197 34.77 -6.94 5.55
C GLU A 197 35.88 -6.71 6.60
N ILE A 198 35.88 -5.57 7.28
CA ILE A 198 36.94 -5.26 8.25
C ILE A 198 36.71 -6.08 9.53
N GLN A 199 37.60 -7.04 9.75
CA GLN A 199 37.56 -7.91 10.92
C GLN A 199 37.69 -7.11 12.22
N GLY A 200 36.75 -7.31 13.14
CA GLY A 200 36.72 -6.58 14.43
C GLY A 200 35.89 -5.30 14.42
N CYS A 201 35.21 -5.02 13.31
CA CYS A 201 34.25 -3.92 13.18
C CYS A 201 32.85 -4.43 12.86
N SER A 202 31.84 -3.65 13.27
CA SER A 202 30.43 -3.85 12.96
C SER A 202 29.85 -2.58 12.37
N LEU A 203 29.12 -2.70 11.27
CA LEU A 203 28.35 -1.62 10.67
C LEU A 203 27.02 -1.46 11.42
N ILE A 204 26.68 -0.23 11.76
CA ILE A 204 25.46 0.16 12.47
C ILE A 204 24.74 1.21 11.62
N GLU A 205 23.44 1.02 11.40
CA GLU A 205 22.62 2.00 10.70
C GLU A 205 21.73 2.75 11.70
N LEU A 206 21.97 4.05 11.86
CA LEU A 206 21.17 4.91 12.72
C LEU A 206 20.07 5.64 11.93
N PRO A 207 18.85 5.78 12.47
CA PRO A 207 17.74 6.42 11.77
C PRO A 207 17.84 7.94 11.84
N LEU A 208 17.50 8.60 10.72
CA LEU A 208 17.56 10.06 10.57
C LEU A 208 16.16 10.65 10.34
N GLY A 209 15.94 11.86 10.85
CA GLY A 209 14.69 12.62 10.65
C GLY A 209 14.45 13.09 9.21
N GLY A 210 15.47 13.01 8.36
CA GLY A 210 15.41 13.44 6.98
C GLY A 210 16.71 13.18 6.22
N PRO A 211 16.77 13.54 4.93
CA PRO A 211 17.98 13.40 4.14
C PRO A 211 19.07 14.35 4.67
N ILE A 212 20.25 13.81 4.95
CA ILE A 212 21.45 14.62 5.25
C ILE A 212 22.23 14.76 3.95
N LEU A 213 22.44 16.01 3.52
CA LEU A 213 23.20 16.31 2.31
C LEU A 213 24.72 16.25 2.55
N VAL A 214 25.17 16.55 3.76
CA VAL A 214 26.58 16.44 4.16
C VAL A 214 26.71 16.06 5.63
N LEU A 215 27.40 14.95 5.91
CA LEU A 215 27.88 14.60 7.25
C LEU A 215 29.21 15.33 7.50
N GLU A 216 29.13 16.65 7.65
CA GLU A 216 30.30 17.52 7.83
C GLU A 216 30.83 17.50 9.28
N ASP A 217 29.97 17.19 10.27
CA ASP A 217 30.32 17.22 11.70
C ASP A 217 29.61 16.08 12.49
N PRO A 218 30.33 15.31 13.34
CA PRO A 218 29.74 14.38 14.32
C PRO A 218 28.54 14.92 15.12
N ASN A 219 28.54 16.21 15.50
CA ASN A 219 27.43 16.79 16.25
C ASN A 219 26.16 16.97 15.40
N THR A 220 26.32 17.14 14.08
CA THR A 220 25.18 17.20 13.16
C THR A 220 24.53 15.82 12.99
N LEU A 221 25.29 14.74 13.09
CA LEU A 221 24.74 13.37 13.12
C LEU A 221 23.83 13.16 14.33
N LEU A 222 24.31 13.41 15.55
CA LEU A 222 23.54 13.17 16.78
C LEU A 222 22.29 14.05 16.87
N SER A 223 22.37 15.30 16.44
CA SER A 223 21.23 16.22 16.40
C SER A 223 20.20 15.89 15.32
N SER A 224 20.57 15.07 14.32
CA SER A 224 19.68 14.63 13.24
C SER A 224 19.04 13.27 13.48
N LEU A 225 19.46 12.55 14.53
CA LEU A 225 18.84 11.29 14.92
C LEU A 225 17.38 11.50 15.32
N THR A 226 16.55 10.51 14.99
CA THR A 226 15.11 10.57 15.26
C THR A 226 14.61 9.25 15.84
N ALA A 227 13.62 9.34 16.72
CA ALA A 227 12.82 8.18 17.12
C ALA A 227 11.64 7.93 16.17
N ASP A 228 11.33 8.90 15.31
CA ASP A 228 10.27 8.84 14.30
C ASP A 228 10.89 8.39 12.97
N ILE A 229 10.83 7.09 12.72
CA ILE A 229 11.59 6.40 11.69
C ILE A 229 10.71 6.20 10.44
N PRO A 230 10.98 6.89 9.32
CA PRO A 230 10.28 6.67 8.08
C PRO A 230 10.76 5.37 7.42
N ILE A 231 9.84 4.42 7.26
CA ILE A 231 10.06 3.12 6.64
C ILE A 231 9.40 3.11 5.26
N GLN A 232 10.16 2.73 4.25
CA GLN A 232 9.64 2.39 2.93
C GLN A 232 9.40 0.89 2.83
N ILE A 233 8.24 0.51 2.34
CA ILE A 233 7.86 -0.86 2.02
C ILE A 233 7.81 -0.99 0.50
N ASN A 234 8.60 -1.93 -0.01
CA ASN A 234 8.70 -2.26 -1.41
C ASN A 234 8.04 -3.61 -1.65
N LEU A 235 6.99 -3.64 -2.46
CA LEU A 235 6.42 -4.91 -2.91
C LEU A 235 7.36 -5.57 -3.92
N SER A 236 7.46 -6.90 -3.86
CA SER A 236 8.19 -7.64 -4.89
C SER A 236 7.54 -7.39 -6.25
N PRO A 237 8.27 -7.48 -7.37
CA PRO A 237 7.69 -7.16 -8.67
C PRO A 237 6.48 -8.04 -9.03
N ASN A 238 6.56 -9.34 -8.69
CA ASN A 238 5.45 -10.27 -8.86
C ASN A 238 4.23 -9.88 -8.01
N CYS A 239 4.45 -9.45 -6.77
CA CYS A 239 3.39 -9.00 -5.89
C CYS A 239 2.77 -7.66 -6.36
N SER A 240 3.61 -6.70 -6.75
CA SER A 240 3.19 -5.42 -7.33
C SER A 240 2.29 -5.66 -8.54
N HIS A 241 2.73 -6.50 -9.48
CA HIS A 241 1.95 -6.83 -10.66
C HIS A 241 0.65 -7.56 -10.31
N CYS A 242 0.67 -8.52 -9.39
CA CYS A 242 -0.54 -9.21 -8.93
C CYS A 242 -1.60 -8.25 -8.38
N ASN A 243 -1.18 -7.35 -7.49
CA ASN A 243 -2.07 -6.41 -6.85
C ASN A 243 -2.59 -5.35 -7.83
N ILE A 244 -1.71 -4.77 -8.66
CA ILE A 244 -2.06 -3.70 -9.59
C ILE A 244 -2.84 -4.21 -10.81
N ALA A 245 -2.35 -5.25 -11.48
CA ALA A 245 -2.93 -5.71 -12.75
C ALA A 245 -4.20 -6.55 -12.53
N TYR A 246 -4.27 -7.30 -11.43
CA TYR A 246 -5.36 -8.25 -11.20
C TYR A 246 -6.26 -7.90 -10.02
N GLY A 247 -5.91 -6.89 -9.21
CA GLY A 247 -6.58 -6.65 -7.91
C GLY A 247 -6.46 -7.84 -6.96
N GLY A 248 -5.42 -8.67 -7.15
CA GLY A 248 -5.21 -9.89 -6.39
C GLY A 248 -4.48 -9.65 -5.07
N LEU A 249 -4.53 -10.65 -4.18
CA LEU A 249 -3.74 -10.69 -2.96
C LEU A 249 -2.49 -11.55 -3.16
N CYS A 250 -1.34 -11.01 -2.75
CA CYS A 250 -0.08 -11.75 -2.74
C CYS A 250 -0.08 -12.76 -1.61
N ARG A 251 0.19 -14.04 -1.90
CA ARG A 251 0.28 -15.10 -0.89
C ARG A 251 1.48 -16.00 -1.16
N ILE A 252 1.87 -16.74 -0.12
CA ILE A 252 2.91 -17.76 -0.16
C ILE A 252 2.23 -19.11 0.07
N ASP A 253 2.55 -20.10 -0.75
CA ASP A 253 2.07 -21.47 -0.57
C ASP A 253 2.87 -22.23 0.50
N ASN A 254 2.47 -23.45 0.83
CA ASN A 254 3.15 -24.28 1.82
C ASN A 254 4.60 -24.65 1.43
N SER A 255 4.99 -24.43 0.17
CA SER A 255 6.36 -24.65 -0.32
C SER A 255 7.20 -23.37 -0.34
N GLY A 256 6.70 -22.26 0.22
CA GLY A 256 7.41 -20.98 0.24
C GLY A 256 7.35 -20.22 -1.08
N ARG A 257 6.52 -20.65 -2.04
CA ARG A 257 6.45 -20.03 -3.37
C ARG A 257 5.33 -19.00 -3.43
N PHE A 258 5.62 -17.90 -4.10
CA PHE A 258 4.66 -16.84 -4.40
C PHE A 258 3.52 -17.36 -5.28
N TYR A 259 2.29 -16.96 -4.97
CA TYR A 259 1.17 -17.04 -5.89
C TYR A 259 0.24 -15.83 -5.74
N CYS A 260 -0.43 -15.48 -6.83
CA CYS A 260 -1.41 -14.40 -6.86
C CYS A 260 -2.81 -14.97 -6.60
N HIS A 261 -3.36 -14.71 -5.41
CA HIS A 261 -4.72 -15.09 -5.08
C HIS A 261 -5.69 -14.08 -5.69
N THR A 262 -6.24 -14.44 -6.85
CA THR A 262 -7.30 -13.69 -7.50
C THR A 262 -8.65 -14.34 -7.21
N PRO A 263 -9.74 -13.58 -7.19
CA PRO A 263 -11.05 -14.20 -7.19
C PRO A 263 -11.22 -15.02 -8.45
N ARG A 264 -11.83 -16.20 -8.32
CA ARG A 264 -12.41 -16.88 -9.48
C ARG A 264 -13.38 -15.91 -10.12
N LYS A 265 -13.04 -15.41 -11.31
CA LYS A 265 -14.02 -14.81 -12.22
C LYS A 265 -15.05 -15.92 -12.48
N THR A 266 -16.16 -15.94 -11.75
CA THR A 266 -17.35 -16.58 -12.28
C THR A 266 -17.60 -15.85 -13.59
N ARG A 267 -17.28 -16.49 -14.72
CA ARG A 267 -17.92 -16.15 -15.99
C ARG A 267 -19.41 -16.35 -15.72
N LYS A 268 -20.08 -15.32 -15.18
CA LYS A 268 -21.48 -15.16 -15.47
C LYS A 268 -21.46 -14.92 -16.96
N THR A 269 -21.67 -15.99 -17.72
CA THR A 269 -22.09 -15.88 -19.10
C THR A 269 -23.29 -14.95 -19.00
N ILE A 270 -23.09 -13.67 -19.31
CA ILE A 270 -24.21 -12.81 -19.60
C ILE A 270 -24.71 -13.38 -20.91
N THR A 271 -25.56 -14.41 -20.81
CA THR A 271 -26.42 -14.82 -21.89
C THR A 271 -27.35 -13.62 -22.06
N ILE A 272 -26.88 -12.62 -22.80
CA ILE A 272 -27.74 -11.55 -23.25
C ILE A 272 -28.78 -12.30 -24.07
N ALA A 273 -29.97 -12.47 -23.52
CA ALA A 273 -31.14 -12.87 -24.29
C ALA A 273 -31.47 -11.70 -25.23
N VAL A 274 -30.64 -11.47 -26.24
CA VAL A 274 -30.91 -10.57 -27.39
C VAL A 274 -32.05 -11.14 -28.25
N ALA A 275 -32.63 -12.29 -27.87
CA ALA A 275 -33.70 -12.93 -28.61
C ALA A 275 -35.11 -12.34 -28.37
N SER A 276 -35.30 -11.32 -27.51
CA SER A 276 -36.67 -10.85 -27.17
C SER A 276 -37.02 -9.41 -27.53
N VAL A 277 -36.10 -8.60 -28.08
CA VAL A 277 -36.44 -7.21 -28.47
C VAL A 277 -36.69 -7.08 -29.98
N THR A 278 -35.97 -7.83 -30.82
CA THR A 278 -36.19 -7.81 -32.28
C THR A 278 -37.48 -8.54 -32.69
N GLY A 279 -37.82 -9.64 -32.01
CA GLY A 279 -39.06 -10.39 -32.28
C GLY A 279 -40.33 -9.64 -31.87
N ALA A 280 -40.29 -8.93 -30.75
CA ALA A 280 -41.43 -8.15 -30.27
C ALA A 280 -41.71 -6.95 -31.20
N LEU A 281 -40.68 -6.19 -31.58
CA LEU A 281 -40.83 -5.07 -32.53
C LEU A 281 -41.35 -5.52 -33.90
N GLY A 282 -40.85 -6.66 -34.41
CA GLY A 282 -41.37 -7.25 -35.66
C GLY A 282 -42.84 -7.66 -35.56
N ALA A 283 -43.23 -8.33 -34.46
CA ALA A 283 -44.63 -8.74 -34.24
C ALA A 283 -45.58 -7.53 -34.10
N PHE A 284 -45.15 -6.47 -33.42
CA PHE A 284 -45.96 -5.24 -33.29
C PHE A 284 -46.13 -4.49 -34.62
N ILE A 285 -45.11 -4.46 -35.48
CA ILE A 285 -45.20 -3.85 -36.82
C ILE A 285 -46.16 -4.65 -37.71
N VAL A 286 -46.10 -5.99 -37.66
CA VAL A 286 -47.00 -6.86 -38.44
C VAL A 286 -48.44 -6.73 -37.96
N LEU A 287 -48.69 -6.70 -36.65
CA LEU A 287 -50.03 -6.48 -36.09
C LEU A 287 -50.56 -5.09 -36.46
N ALA A 288 -49.74 -4.04 -36.36
CA ALA A 288 -50.14 -2.70 -36.76
C ALA A 288 -50.49 -2.61 -38.24
N TRP A 289 -49.75 -3.30 -39.12
CA TRP A 289 -50.06 -3.37 -40.55
C TRP A 289 -51.34 -4.15 -40.83
N TYR A 290 -51.56 -5.28 -40.14
CA TYR A 290 -52.78 -6.08 -40.27
C TYR A 290 -54.03 -5.28 -39.85
N PHE A 291 -53.98 -4.61 -38.70
CA PHE A 291 -55.09 -3.76 -38.24
C PHE A 291 -55.35 -2.59 -39.19
N ARG A 292 -54.30 -1.92 -39.69
CA ARG A 292 -54.46 -0.85 -40.68
C ARG A 292 -55.20 -1.34 -41.94
N ARG A 293 -54.81 -2.50 -42.48
CA ARG A 293 -55.39 -3.05 -43.70
C ARG A 293 -56.84 -3.52 -43.49
N HIS A 294 -57.14 -4.10 -42.34
CA HIS A 294 -58.51 -4.54 -42.03
C HIS A 294 -59.47 -3.36 -41.83
N PHE A 295 -59.03 -2.25 -41.23
CA PHE A 295 -59.89 -1.07 -41.05
C PHE A 295 -60.06 -0.26 -42.34
N TYR A 296 -59.04 -0.17 -43.21
CA TYR A 296 -59.15 0.56 -44.49
C TYR A 296 -59.98 -0.15 -45.57
N ASN A 297 -60.14 -1.48 -45.49
CA ASN A 297 -60.96 -2.25 -46.44
C ASN A 297 -62.45 -2.33 -46.05
N LYS A 298 -62.89 -1.55 -45.06
CA LYS A 298 -64.28 -1.49 -44.59
C LYS A 298 -64.94 -0.11 -44.75
N GLU A 299 -64.30 0.79 -45.50
CA GLU A 299 -64.91 1.97 -46.11
C GLU A 299 -64.99 1.76 -47.64
#